data_AF-A0AA92L959-F1
#
_entry.id   AF-A0AA92L959-F1
#
_cell.length_a   1.000
_cell.length_b   1.000
_cell.length_c   1.000
_cell.angle_alpha   90.00
_cell.angle_beta   90.00
_cell.angle_gamma   90.00
#
_symmetry.space_group_name_H-M   'P 1'
#
loop_
_entity.id
_entity.type
_entity.pdbx_description
1 polymer ?
#
loop_
_entity_poly.entity_id
_entity_poly.type
_entity_poly.pdbx_seq_one_letter_code
_entity_poly.pdbx_strand_id
1 'polypeptide(L)'
;MANSQKGRKRKMKILEEFWYGNIHPTERNIVPNSGVDKLLELVVKNEQQLIDLLSEQEQAAFQEFRNVQDELSGVNECKSFTLGFRLGARFMLEIMEDMNLPFIES
;
A
#
# COMPACT_ATOMS: atom_id res chain seq x y z
N MET A 1 -16.11 18.40 -40.84
CA MET A 1 -15.62 17.24 -40.05
C MET A 1 -14.23 17.60 -39.55
N ALA A 2 -14.07 18.02 -38.30
CA ALA A 2 -12.78 18.42 -37.73
C ALA A 2 -12.29 17.35 -36.75
N ASN A 3 -11.05 16.95 -36.96
CA ASN A 3 -10.39 15.77 -36.43
C ASN A 3 -10.07 15.94 -34.93
N SER A 4 -10.75 15.19 -34.06
CA SER A 4 -10.48 15.18 -32.63
C SER A 4 -9.35 14.20 -32.33
N GLN A 5 -8.11 14.64 -32.47
CA GLN A 5 -6.97 13.97 -31.84
C GLN A 5 -7.04 14.27 -30.34
N LYS A 6 -7.79 13.44 -29.61
CA LYS A 6 -7.75 13.35 -28.16
C LYS A 6 -6.32 12.95 -27.77
N GLY A 7 -5.50 13.95 -27.45
CA GLY A 7 -4.10 13.78 -27.07
C GLY A 7 -3.98 12.69 -26.00
N ARG A 8 -3.29 11.61 -26.34
CA ARG A 8 -3.00 10.51 -25.43
C ARG A 8 -2.07 11.05 -24.35
N LYS A 9 -2.60 11.39 -23.17
CA LYS A 9 -1.80 11.79 -22.00
C LYS A 9 -0.68 10.77 -21.82
N ARG A 10 0.58 11.20 -21.93
CA ARG A 10 1.75 10.36 -21.69
C ARG A 10 1.70 9.97 -20.21
N LYS A 11 1.61 8.67 -19.93
CA LYS A 11 1.68 8.15 -18.56
C LYS A 11 3.07 8.53 -18.03
N MET A 12 3.14 9.31 -16.94
CA MET A 12 4.44 9.70 -16.37
C MET A 12 5.16 8.47 -15.85
N LYS A 13 6.49 8.53 -15.83
CA LYS A 13 7.30 7.41 -15.33
C LYS A 13 7.13 7.30 -13.81
N ILE A 14 7.26 6.09 -13.27
CA ILE A 14 7.11 5.82 -11.84
C ILE A 14 7.96 6.75 -10.95
N LEU A 15 9.16 7.14 -11.40
CA LEU A 15 10.06 8.05 -10.68
C LEU A 15 9.56 9.50 -10.68
N GLU A 16 8.94 9.96 -11.77
CA GLU A 16 8.34 11.30 -11.86
C GLU A 16 7.09 11.37 -10.98
N GLU A 17 6.25 10.34 -11.03
CA GLU A 17 5.07 10.20 -10.17
C GLU A 17 5.47 10.19 -8.69
N PHE A 18 6.57 9.50 -8.33
CA PHE A 18 7.12 9.53 -6.98
C PHE A 18 7.66 10.92 -6.60
N TRP A 19 8.43 11.57 -7.48
CA TRP A 19 9.00 12.90 -7.25
C TRP A 19 7.94 13.97 -6.98
N TYR A 20 6.83 13.93 -7.72
CA TYR A 20 5.72 14.86 -7.52
C TYR A 20 4.77 14.44 -6.37
N GLY A 21 5.04 13.33 -5.70
CA GLY A 21 4.23 12.85 -4.58
C GLY A 21 2.89 12.22 -4.99
N ASN A 22 2.72 11.84 -6.25
CA ASN A 22 1.50 11.17 -6.71
C ASN A 22 1.44 9.69 -6.29
N ILE A 23 2.55 9.13 -5.79
CA ILE A 23 2.62 7.78 -5.24
C ILE A 23 2.93 7.91 -3.75
N HIS A 24 1.97 7.56 -2.92
CA HIS A 24 2.15 7.41 -1.49
C HIS A 24 2.35 5.91 -1.17
N PRO A 25 3.56 5.47 -0.80
CA PRO A 25 3.83 4.05 -0.62
C PRO A 25 3.07 3.40 0.54
N THR A 26 2.53 4.23 1.43
CA THR A 26 1.70 3.85 2.58
C THR A 26 0.21 3.79 2.23
N GLU A 27 -0.22 4.36 1.09
CA GLU A 27 -1.62 4.33 0.70
C GLU A 27 -2.02 2.95 0.20
N ARG A 28 -3.03 2.38 0.87
CA ARG A 28 -3.71 1.16 0.44
C ARG A 28 -5.04 1.53 -0.16
N ASN A 29 -5.13 1.46 -1.48
CA ASN A 29 -6.42 1.53 -2.15
C ASN A 29 -7.12 0.17 -2.01
N ILE A 30 -8.19 0.14 -1.22
CA ILE A 30 -9.08 -1.02 -1.16
C ILE A 30 -10.05 -0.89 -2.33
N VAL A 31 -10.03 -1.89 -3.21
CA VAL A 31 -10.98 -1.94 -4.32
C VAL A 31 -12.37 -2.30 -3.76
N PRO A 32 -13.42 -1.51 -4.05
CA PRO A 32 -14.77 -1.83 -3.58
C PRO A 32 -15.22 -3.21 -4.03
N ASN A 33 -15.95 -3.93 -3.18
CA ASN A 33 -16.40 -5.32 -3.36
C ASN A 33 -15.28 -6.36 -3.51
N SER A 34 -14.01 -5.99 -3.28
CA SER A 34 -12.91 -6.94 -3.24
C SER A 34 -13.01 -7.89 -2.05
N GLY A 35 -12.26 -8.99 -2.08
CA GLY A 35 -12.17 -9.89 -0.91
C GLY A 35 -11.69 -9.17 0.35
N VAL A 36 -10.76 -8.21 0.20
CA VAL A 36 -10.23 -7.41 1.31
C VAL A 36 -11.31 -6.48 1.88
N ASP A 37 -12.08 -5.83 1.01
CA ASP A 37 -13.19 -4.94 1.40
C ASP A 37 -14.24 -5.70 2.26
N LYS A 38 -14.65 -6.88 1.80
CA LYS A 38 -15.60 -7.74 2.54
C LYS A 38 -15.05 -8.22 3.89
N LEU A 39 -13.75 -8.54 3.94
CA LEU A 39 -13.10 -8.91 5.20
C LEU A 39 -13.04 -7.73 6.16
N LEU A 40 -12.77 -6.51 5.66
CA LEU A 40 -12.77 -5.31 6.46
C LEU A 40 -14.18 -5.02 7.04
N GLU A 41 -15.23 -5.15 6.24
CA GLU A 41 -16.62 -5.04 6.73
C GLU A 41 -16.90 -6.04 7.86
N LEU A 42 -16.44 -7.29 7.72
CA LEU A 42 -16.60 -8.31 8.75
C LEU A 42 -15.81 -7.98 10.03
N VAL A 43 -14.59 -7.45 9.91
CA VAL A 43 -13.80 -7.01 11.06
C VAL A 43 -14.54 -5.93 11.83
N VAL A 44 -15.00 -4.88 11.13
CA VAL A 44 -15.75 -3.77 11.76
C VAL A 44 -17.03 -4.27 12.43
N LYS A 45 -17.76 -5.18 11.79
CA LYS A 45 -18.97 -5.76 12.37
C LYS A 45 -18.68 -6.55 13.64
N ASN A 46 -17.67 -7.43 13.61
CA ASN A 46 -17.29 -8.25 14.76
C ASN A 46 -16.77 -7.39 15.91
N GLU A 47 -16.03 -6.34 15.58
CA GLU A 47 -15.52 -5.37 16.54
C GLU A 47 -16.64 -4.61 17.24
N GLN A 48 -17.65 -4.14 16.49
CA GLN A 48 -18.82 -3.50 17.09
C GLN A 48 -19.58 -4.45 18.02
N GLN A 49 -19.79 -5.69 17.58
CA GLN A 49 -20.43 -6.71 18.42
C GLN A 49 -19.65 -6.97 19.71
N LEU A 50 -18.31 -6.95 19.65
CA LEU A 50 -17.48 -7.11 20.83
C LEU A 50 -17.61 -5.90 21.76
N ILE A 51 -17.56 -4.67 21.23
CA ILE A 51 -17.73 -3.43 22.01
C ILE A 51 -19.07 -3.44 22.76
N ASP A 52 -20.15 -3.86 22.11
CA ASP A 52 -21.49 -3.91 22.71
C ASP A 52 -21.60 -4.90 23.88
N LEU A 53 -20.72 -5.90 23.95
CA LEU A 53 -20.67 -6.91 25.03
C LEU A 53 -19.81 -6.46 26.23
N LEU A 54 -18.96 -5.46 26.05
CA LEU A 54 -17.99 -5.00 27.05
C LEU A 54 -18.56 -3.85 27.90
N SER A 55 -18.23 -3.84 29.19
CA SER A 55 -18.48 -2.69 30.05
C SER A 55 -17.60 -1.49 29.66
N GLU A 56 -17.91 -0.28 30.14
CA GLU A 56 -17.13 0.93 29.82
C GLU A 56 -15.63 0.80 30.16
N GLN A 57 -15.30 0.17 31.29
CA GLN A 57 -13.91 -0.04 31.68
C GLN A 57 -13.19 -1.03 30.75
N GLU A 58 -13.88 -2.09 30.34
CA GLU A 58 -13.33 -3.09 29.42
C GLU A 58 -13.20 -2.53 28.00
N GLN A 59 -14.11 -1.67 27.57
CA GLN A 59 -14.01 -0.95 26.30
C GLN A 59 -12.77 -0.05 26.26
N ALA A 60 -12.43 0.63 27.36
CA ALA A 60 -11.21 1.43 27.44
C ALA A 60 -9.95 0.57 27.31
N ALA A 61 -9.90 -0.60 27.98
CA ALA A 61 -8.80 -1.55 27.83
C ALA A 61 -8.72 -2.13 26.41
N PHE A 62 -9.87 -2.43 25.80
CA PHE A 62 -9.94 -2.92 24.43
C PHE A 62 -9.49 -1.86 23.41
N GLN A 63 -9.86 -0.59 23.60
CA GLN A 63 -9.36 0.51 22.78
C GLN A 63 -7.84 0.62 22.85
N GLU A 64 -7.26 0.52 24.03
CA GLU A 64 -5.80 0.57 24.16
C GLU A 64 -5.12 -0.63 23.51
N PHE A 65 -5.71 -1.82 23.64
CA PHE A 65 -5.25 -3.00 22.90
C PHE A 65 -5.23 -2.75 21.38
N ARG A 66 -6.30 -2.14 20.82
CA ARG A 66 -6.36 -1.79 19.39
C ARG A 66 -5.26 -0.80 19.00
N ASN A 67 -5.07 0.25 19.79
CA ASN A 67 -4.04 1.26 19.53
C ASN A 67 -2.65 0.62 19.42
N VAL A 68 -2.30 -0.24 20.38
CA VAL A 68 -1.00 -0.94 20.39
C VAL A 68 -0.90 -1.94 19.23
N GLN A 69 -1.99 -2.65 18.91
CA GLN A 69 -2.02 -3.58 17.78
C GLN A 69 -1.86 -2.86 16.43
N ASP A 70 -2.48 -1.69 16.26
CA ASP A 70 -2.37 -0.87 15.06
C ASP A 70 -0.94 -0.32 14.89
N GLU A 71 -0.33 0.16 15.98
CA GLU A 71 1.06 0.61 15.96
C GLU A 71 2.02 -0.54 15.59
N LEU A 72 1.86 -1.71 16.22
CA LEU A 72 2.63 -2.91 15.91
C LEU A 72 2.48 -3.32 14.44
N SER A 73 1.24 -3.26 13.92
CA SER A 73 0.95 -3.56 12.53
C SER A 73 1.67 -2.58 11.60
N GLY A 74 1.60 -1.27 11.88
CA GLY A 74 2.32 -0.24 11.13
C GLY A 74 3.85 -0.47 11.10
N VAL A 75 4.45 -0.84 12.24
CA VAL A 75 5.88 -1.21 12.31
C VAL A 75 6.20 -2.42 11.43
N ASN A 76 5.38 -3.47 11.49
CA ASN A 76 5.57 -4.69 10.69
C ASN A 76 5.39 -4.43 9.18
N GLU A 77 4.43 -3.59 8.82
CA GLU A 77 4.18 -3.19 7.44
C GLU A 77 5.36 -2.40 6.87
N CYS A 78 5.90 -1.44 7.62
CA CYS A 78 7.08 -0.67 7.23
C CYS A 78 8.31 -1.58 7.03
N LYS A 79 8.53 -2.54 7.94
CA LYS A 79 9.62 -3.53 7.80
C LYS A 79 9.42 -4.40 6.57
N SER A 80 8.21 -4.92 6.35
CA SER A 80 7.88 -5.78 5.21
C SER A 80 8.04 -5.03 3.88
N PHE A 81 7.59 -3.78 3.83
CA PHE A 81 7.79 -2.89 2.69
C PHE A 81 9.28 -2.69 2.39
N THR A 82 10.08 -2.34 3.39
CA THR A 82 11.53 -2.14 3.25
C THR A 82 12.23 -3.41 2.75
N LEU A 83 11.88 -4.57 3.31
CA LEU A 83 12.42 -5.86 2.89
C LEU A 83 12.03 -6.19 1.43
N GLY A 84 10.77 -5.96 1.07
CA GLY A 84 10.27 -6.16 -0.30
C GLY A 84 11.01 -5.31 -1.33
N PHE A 85 11.24 -4.03 -1.04
CA PHE A 85 12.01 -3.14 -1.92
C PHE A 85 13.47 -3.57 -2.06
N ARG A 86 14.12 -3.94 -0.95
CA ARG A 86 15.50 -4.47 -0.98
C ARG A 86 15.59 -5.74 -1.81
N LEU A 87 14.61 -6.64 -1.68
CA LEU A 87 14.54 -7.86 -2.46
C LEU A 87 14.33 -7.56 -3.95
N GLY A 88 13.38 -6.68 -4.28
CA GLY A 88 13.14 -6.26 -5.66
C GLY A 88 14.36 -5.63 -6.32
N ALA A 89 15.10 -4.78 -5.59
CA ALA A 89 16.35 -4.19 -6.09
C ALA A 89 17.42 -5.25 -6.37
N ARG A 90 17.56 -6.27 -5.51
CA ARG A 90 18.48 -7.39 -5.72
C ARG A 90 18.11 -8.19 -6.98
N PHE A 91 16.84 -8.52 -7.16
CA PHE A 91 16.38 -9.19 -8.38
C PHE A 91 16.65 -8.36 -9.64
N MET A 92 16.42 -7.05 -9.59
CA MET A 92 16.72 -6.17 -10.73
C MET A 92 18.22 -6.16 -11.06
N LEU A 93 19.10 -6.06 -10.06
CA LEU A 93 20.55 -6.09 -10.27
C LEU A 93 21.01 -7.41 -10.88
N GLU A 94 20.53 -8.55 -10.36
CA GLU A 94 20.84 -9.88 -10.87
C GLU A 94 20.39 -10.04 -12.33
N ILE A 95 19.15 -9.67 -12.65
CA ILE A 95 18.61 -9.73 -14.03
C ILE A 95 19.38 -8.78 -14.97
N MET A 96 19.80 -7.61 -14.48
CA MET A 96 20.51 -6.62 -15.30
C MET A 96 21.99 -6.97 -15.50
N GLU A 97 22.62 -7.71 -14.60
CA GLU A 97 24.00 -8.19 -14.76
C GLU A 97 24.14 -9.12 -15.98
N ASP A 98 23.10 -9.93 -16.27
CA ASP A 98 23.03 -10.77 -17.47
C ASP A 98 22.60 -10.01 -18.74
N MET A 99 22.02 -8.81 -18.60
CA MET A 99 21.76 -7.95 -19.75
C MET A 99 23.01 -7.11 -20.05
N ASN A 100 23.74 -7.47 -21.11
CA ASN A 100 24.72 -6.58 -21.76
C ASN A 100 24.00 -5.33 -22.28
N LEU A 101 23.68 -4.40 -21.38
CA LEU A 101 23.03 -3.14 -21.69
C LEU A 101 24.08 -2.22 -22.32
N PRO A 102 23.88 -1.78 -23.58
CA PRO A 102 24.75 -0.78 -24.15
C PRO A 102 24.69 0.48 -23.26
N PHE A 103 25.86 0.94 -22.84
CA PHE A 103 25.99 2.18 -22.09
C PHE A 103 25.22 3.29 -22.81
N ILE A 104 24.31 3.94 -22.09
CA ILE A 104 23.65 5.14 -22.57
C ILE A 104 24.70 6.25 -22.48
N GLU A 105 25.29 6.61 -23.62
CA GLU A 105 26.02 7.88 -23.73
C GLU A 105 25.02 9.02 -23.53
N SER A 106 25.32 9.83 -22.51
CA SER A 106 24.62 11.07 -22.13
C SER A 106 24.84 12.19 -23.13
#